data_AF-Q90WW5-F1
#
_entry.id   AF-Q90WW5-F1
#
_cell.length_a   1.000
_cell.length_b   1.000
_cell.length_c   1.000
_cell.angle_alpha   90.00
_cell.angle_beta   90.00
_cell.angle_gamma   90.00
#
_symmetry.space_group_name_H-M   'P 1'
#
loop_
_entity.id
_entity.type
_entity.pdbx_description
1 polymer ?
#
loop_
_entity_poly.entity_id
_entity_poly.type
_entity_poly.pdbx_seq_one_letter_code
_entity_poly.pdbx_strand_id
1 'polypeptide(L)'
;MPVSRMRMRPWLESRIDSNTIAGLVWVNKEEKMFSIPWKHAARHGWEVDKDACLFKQWAIHTGKFREGVTTPDPKTWKANFRCAMNSLPDIEEVKDKS
;
A
#
# COMPACT_ATOMS: atom_id res chain seq x y z
N MET A 1 -6.67 26.67 -5.25
CA MET A 1 -6.68 25.52 -6.18
C MET A 1 -6.83 24.25 -5.35
N PRO A 2 -7.83 23.38 -5.58
CA PRO A 2 -7.80 22.06 -4.94
C PRO A 2 -6.58 21.30 -5.47
N VAL A 3 -5.70 20.87 -4.55
CA VAL A 3 -4.54 20.05 -4.92
C VAL A 3 -5.08 18.75 -5.48
N SER A 4 -4.85 18.51 -6.77
CA SER A 4 -5.17 17.24 -7.43
C SER A 4 -4.47 16.11 -6.67
N ARG A 5 -5.27 15.25 -6.01
CA ARG A 5 -4.74 14.10 -5.29
C ARG A 5 -4.28 13.06 -6.30
N MET A 6 -3.01 12.65 -6.21
CA MET A 6 -2.44 11.59 -7.04
C MET A 6 -3.31 10.32 -6.97
N ARG A 7 -3.64 9.74 -8.12
CA ARG A 7 -4.38 8.48 -8.23
C ARG A 7 -3.52 7.31 -7.71
N MET A 8 -4.16 6.17 -7.44
CA MET A 8 -3.47 5.06 -6.78
C MET A 8 -2.25 4.54 -7.53
N ARG A 9 -2.36 4.29 -8.84
CA ARG A 9 -1.24 3.77 -9.63
C ARG A 9 0.03 4.64 -9.55
N PRO A 10 0.00 5.93 -9.95
CA PRO A 10 1.20 6.78 -9.86
C PRO A 10 1.69 6.97 -8.42
N TRP A 11 0.78 6.94 -7.44
CA TRP A 11 1.16 6.99 -6.03
C TRP A 11 1.92 5.73 -5.60
N LEU A 12 1.47 4.56 -6.02
CA LEU A 12 2.09 3.29 -5.70
C LEU A 12 3.45 3.15 -6.38
N GLU A 13 3.55 3.50 -7.67
CA GLU A 13 4.81 3.53 -8.43
C GLU A 13 5.84 4.43 -7.71
N SER A 14 5.44 5.63 -7.29
CA SER A 14 6.31 6.53 -6.49
C SER A 14 6.77 5.91 -5.17
N ARG A 15 5.91 5.13 -4.49
CA ARG A 15 6.28 4.45 -3.25
C ARG A 15 7.26 3.32 -3.47
N ILE A 16 7.08 2.53 -4.52
CA ILE A 16 8.03 1.49 -4.91
C ILE A 16 9.38 2.10 -5.28
N ASP A 17 9.39 3.16 -6.11
CA ASP A 17 10.63 3.84 -6.52
C ASP A 17 11.41 4.46 -5.35
N SER A 18 10.70 4.85 -4.27
CA SER A 18 11.35 5.42 -3.08
C SER A 18 12.19 4.40 -2.30
N ASN A 19 11.95 3.10 -2.45
CA ASN A 19 12.59 2.03 -1.67
C ASN A 19 12.58 2.25 -0.13
N THR A 20 11.59 2.99 0.38
CA THR A 20 11.49 3.31 1.82
C THR A 20 10.76 2.26 2.63
N ILE A 21 9.98 1.39 1.98
CA ILE A 21 9.16 0.37 2.63
C ILE A 21 9.77 -0.99 2.35
N ALA A 22 10.19 -1.69 3.41
CA ALA A 22 10.79 -3.02 3.29
C ALA A 22 9.83 -4.00 2.61
N GLY A 23 10.32 -4.70 1.57
CA GLY A 23 9.55 -5.65 0.78
C GLY A 23 8.67 -5.03 -0.31
N LEU A 24 8.53 -3.70 -0.37
CA LEU A 24 7.87 -3.00 -1.49
C LEU A 24 8.93 -2.65 -2.55
N VAL A 25 9.11 -3.52 -3.54
CA VAL A 25 10.20 -3.41 -4.52
C VAL A 25 9.74 -3.78 -5.92
N TRP A 26 10.40 -3.22 -6.94
CA TRP A 26 10.31 -3.72 -8.30
C TRP A 26 10.98 -5.10 -8.38
N VAL A 27 10.23 -6.09 -8.84
CA VAL A 27 10.75 -7.43 -9.17
C VAL A 27 11.25 -7.43 -10.62
N ASN A 28 10.51 -6.77 -11.51
CA ASN A 28 10.92 -6.49 -12.88
C ASN A 28 10.36 -5.11 -13.29
N LYS A 29 11.23 -4.10 -13.42
CA LYS A 29 10.80 -2.74 -13.77
C LYS A 29 10.39 -2.60 -15.24
N GLU A 30 10.96 -3.42 -16.14
CA GLU A 30 10.62 -3.42 -17.56
C GLU A 30 9.20 -3.94 -17.78
N GLU A 31 8.84 -5.02 -17.08
CA GLU A 31 7.49 -5.62 -17.11
C GLU A 31 6.52 -4.99 -16.09
N LYS A 32 6.96 -3.96 -15.35
CA LYS A 32 6.20 -3.33 -14.25
C LYS A 32 5.69 -4.32 -13.19
N MET A 33 6.45 -5.37 -12.91
CA MET A 33 6.17 -6.30 -11.82
C MET A 33 6.80 -5.81 -10.52
N PHE A 34 6.02 -5.80 -9.44
CA PHE A 34 6.47 -5.41 -8.11
C PHE A 34 5.92 -6.37 -7.04
N SER A 35 6.55 -6.36 -5.87
CA SER A 35 6.10 -7.11 -4.71
C SER A 35 5.57 -6.16 -3.64
N ILE A 36 4.54 -6.58 -2.90
CA ILE A 36 4.01 -5.85 -1.75
C ILE A 36 4.07 -6.76 -0.52
N PRO A 37 4.62 -6.30 0.62
CA PRO A 37 4.61 -7.06 1.85
C PRO A 37 3.17 -7.23 2.36
N TRP A 38 2.70 -8.48 2.49
CA TRP A 38 1.30 -8.77 2.82
C TRP A 38 1.09 -9.62 4.08
N LYS A 39 1.95 -9.43 5.09
CA LYS A 39 1.91 -10.22 6.34
C LYS A 39 0.54 -10.18 7.02
N HIS A 40 0.12 -11.34 7.54
CA HIS A 40 -1.14 -11.48 8.27
C HIS A 40 -0.99 -10.94 9.70
N ALA A 41 -1.96 -10.15 10.17
CA ALA A 41 -1.89 -9.46 11.47
C ALA A 41 -1.83 -10.42 12.68
N ALA A 42 -2.29 -11.66 12.50
CA ALA A 42 -2.21 -12.71 13.53
C ALA A 42 -0.86 -13.45 13.58
N ARG A 43 0.09 -13.17 12.66
CA ARG A 43 1.43 -13.80 12.73
C ARG A 43 2.24 -13.19 13.87
N HIS A 44 3.03 -14.02 14.54
CA HIS A 44 3.94 -13.57 15.60
C HIS A 44 4.91 -12.49 15.09
N GLY A 45 5.15 -11.46 15.91
CA GLY A 45 6.00 -10.33 15.58
C GLY A 45 5.43 -9.44 14.46
N TRP A 46 4.10 -9.40 14.30
CA TRP A 46 3.45 -8.40 13.43
C TRP A 46 3.43 -7.03 14.11
N GLU A 47 3.89 -6.00 13.40
CA GLU A 47 4.00 -4.64 13.93
C GLU A 47 3.36 -3.63 12.98
N VAL A 48 2.52 -2.73 13.51
CA VAL A 48 1.76 -1.76 12.71
C VAL A 48 2.69 -0.87 11.87
N ASP A 49 3.72 -0.29 12.48
CA ASP A 49 4.59 0.67 11.80
C ASP A 49 5.53 0.04 10.77
N LYS A 50 5.69 -1.29 10.79
CA LYS A 50 6.47 -2.03 9.79
C LYS A 50 5.58 -2.69 8.76
N ASP A 51 4.67 -3.55 9.23
CA ASP A 51 3.85 -4.44 8.39
C ASP A 51 2.59 -3.77 7.84
N ALA A 52 2.16 -2.63 8.39
CA ALA A 52 1.04 -1.84 7.86
C ALA A 52 1.46 -0.45 7.35
N CYS A 53 2.76 -0.16 7.26
CA CYS A 53 3.29 1.15 6.87
C CYS A 53 2.74 1.63 5.52
N LEU A 54 2.76 0.77 4.49
CA LEU A 54 2.22 1.10 3.16
C LEU A 54 0.73 1.46 3.22
N PHE A 55 -0.05 0.64 3.93
CA PHE A 55 -1.50 0.84 4.05
C PHE A 55 -1.82 2.11 4.85
N LYS A 56 -1.06 2.39 5.91
CA LYS A 56 -1.14 3.64 6.68
C LYS A 56 -0.87 4.84 5.78
N GLN A 57 0.21 4.83 5.01
CA GLN A 57 0.55 5.93 4.09
C GLN A 57 -0.55 6.16 3.04
N TRP A 58 -1.18 5.11 2.51
CA TRP A 58 -2.31 5.25 1.59
C TRP A 58 -3.53 5.87 2.28
N ALA A 59 -3.82 5.46 3.51
CA ALA A 59 -4.92 6.02 4.30
C ALA A 59 -4.71 7.51 4.61
N ILE A 60 -3.47 7.93 4.90
CA ILE A 60 -3.09 9.35 5.05
C ILE A 60 -3.27 10.08 3.72
N HIS A 61 -2.73 9.55 2.62
CA HIS A 61 -2.81 10.16 1.29
C HIS A 61 -4.26 10.37 0.84
N THR A 62 -5.14 9.41 1.12
CA THR A 62 -6.56 9.50 0.79
C THR A 62 -7.38 10.33 1.77
N GLY A 63 -6.78 10.78 2.88
CA GLY A 63 -7.46 11.50 3.95
C GLY A 63 -8.39 10.64 4.81
N LYS A 64 -8.35 9.32 4.65
CA LYS A 64 -9.12 8.37 5.46
C LYS A 64 -8.54 8.16 6.85
N PHE A 65 -7.28 8.51 7.06
CA PHE A 65 -6.63 8.52 8.36
C PHE A 65 -5.86 9.83 8.54
N ARG A 66 -5.96 10.40 9.75
CA ARG A 66 -5.22 11.60 10.17
C ARG A 66 -4.56 11.31 11.50
N GLU A 67 -3.24 11.41 11.56
CA GLU A 67 -2.47 11.17 12.78
C GLU A 67 -2.88 12.14 13.89
N GLY A 68 -3.05 11.63 15.11
CA GLY A 68 -3.52 12.40 16.27
C GLY A 68 -5.00 12.76 16.26
N VAL A 69 -5.74 12.51 15.16
CA VAL A 69 -7.18 12.84 15.05
C VAL A 69 -8.04 11.59 14.92
N THR A 70 -7.64 10.67 14.05
CA THR A 70 -8.34 9.41 13.82
C THR A 70 -7.66 8.29 14.59
N THR A 71 -8.42 7.36 15.17
CA THR A 71 -7.86 6.16 15.80
C THR A 71 -7.22 5.26 14.74
N PRO A 72 -5.99 4.75 14.95
CA PRO A 72 -5.37 3.79 14.05
C PRO A 72 -6.21 2.52 13.85
N ASP A 73 -6.49 2.17 12.58
CA ASP A 73 -7.14 0.91 12.21
C ASP A 73 -6.44 0.25 11.01
N PRO A 74 -5.38 -0.54 11.27
CA PRO A 74 -4.61 -1.21 10.23
C PRO A 74 -5.43 -2.19 9.38
N LYS A 75 -6.48 -2.80 9.94
CA LYS A 75 -7.35 -3.73 9.21
C LYS A 75 -8.12 -2.97 8.12
N THR A 76 -8.72 -1.84 8.48
CA THR A 76 -9.43 -0.98 7.53
C THR A 76 -8.49 -0.40 6.46
N TRP A 77 -7.28 0.02 6.83
CA TRP A 77 -6.31 0.51 5.86
C TRP A 77 -5.94 -0.55 4.82
N LYS A 78 -5.63 -1.77 5.27
CA LYS A 78 -5.27 -2.89 4.40
C LYS A 78 -6.43 -3.28 3.47
N ALA A 79 -7.65 -3.34 4.00
CA ALA A 79 -8.85 -3.64 3.21
C ALA A 79 -9.11 -2.58 2.13
N ASN A 80 -9.05 -1.30 2.49
CA ASN A 80 -9.25 -0.19 1.54
C ASN A 80 -8.17 -0.16 0.46
N PHE A 81 -6.92 -0.41 0.83
CA PHE A 81 -5.81 -0.49 -0.12
C PHE A 81 -6.03 -1.62 -1.13
N ARG A 82 -6.43 -2.82 -0.67
CA ARG A 82 -6.76 -3.95 -1.55
C ARG A 82 -7.88 -3.61 -2.52
N CYS A 83 -8.98 -3.03 -2.04
CA CYS A 83 -10.10 -2.63 -2.90
C CYS A 83 -9.67 -1.62 -3.96
N ALA A 84 -8.81 -0.66 -3.59
CA ALA A 84 -8.31 0.33 -4.53
C ALA A 84 -7.37 -0.30 -5.58
N MET A 85 -6.50 -1.26 -5.22
CA MET A 85 -5.70 -2.00 -6.21
C MET A 85 -6.59 -2.82 -7.16
N ASN A 86 -7.56 -3.56 -6.61
CA ASN A 86 -8.46 -4.39 -7.40
C ASN A 86 -9.39 -3.59 -8.32
N SER A 87 -9.52 -2.27 -8.09
CA SER A 87 -10.27 -1.38 -8.97
C SER A 87 -9.48 -0.88 -10.17
N LEU A 88 -8.17 -1.11 -10.22
CA LEU A 88 -7.31 -0.73 -11.33
C LEU A 88 -7.36 -1.83 -12.40
N PRO A 89 -7.85 -1.55 -13.63
CA PRO A 89 -7.98 -2.56 -14.67
C PRO A 89 -6.65 -3.01 -15.27
N ASP A 90 -5.56 -2.28 -14.96
CA ASP A 90 -4.21 -2.48 -15.47
C ASP A 90 -3.25 -3.07 -14.42
N ILE A 91 -3.77 -3.51 -13.27
CA ILE A 91 -3.00 -4.22 -12.24
C ILE A 91 -3.64 -5.59 -12.01
N GLU A 92 -2.82 -6.63 -12.12
CA GLU A 92 -3.20 -8.01 -11.85
C GLU A 92 -2.31 -8.60 -10.76
N GLU A 93 -2.91 -9.34 -9.83
CA GLU A 93 -2.20 -10.08 -8.80
C GLU A 93 -1.70 -11.43 -9.36
N VAL A 94 -0.39 -11.64 -9.34
CA VAL A 94 0.23 -12.91 -9.75
C VAL A 94 0.27 -13.87 -8.57
N LYS A 95 -0.64 -14.85 -8.54
CA LYS A 95 -0.86 -15.75 -7.39
C LYS A 95 0.21 -16.83 -7.20
N ASP A 96 0.97 -17.17 -8.24
CA ASP A 96 1.95 -18.26 -8.19
C ASP A 96 3.31 -17.89 -7.53
N LYS A 97 3.40 -16.69 -6.92
CA LYS A 97 4.64 -16.14 -6.32
C LYS A 97 4.46 -15.55 -4.91
N SER A 98 3.36 -15.88 -4.22
CA SER A 98 2.99 -15.33 -2.90
C SER A 98 3.54 -16.11 -1.70
#